data_AF-A0A7X7J068-F1
#
_entry.id   AF-A0A7X7J068-F1
#
_cell.length_a   1.000
_cell.length_b   1.000
_cell.length_c   1.000
_cell.angle_alpha   90.00
_cell.angle_beta   90.00
_cell.angle_gamma   90.00
#
_symmetry.space_group_name_H-M   'P 1'
#
loop_
_entity.id
_entity.type
_entity.pdbx_description
1 polymer ?
#
loop_
_entity_poly.entity_id
_entity_poly.type
_entity_poly.pdbx_seq_one_letter_code
_entity_poly.pdbx_strand_id
1 'polypeptide(L)'
;MLGVVICLVISIASGAYTCFFLSQSRAATATVIRLVEYKNNDNESVLSPVYEYDVDGVRYEDRPTGSDGRHFSVGDQVPIRYHQNRPHESRIDYWGHRWGVPVFMLCAAIVLAAWAVVLRIGNHRREGQ
;
A
#
# COMPACT_ATOMS: atom_id res chain seq x y z
N MET A 1 17.66 12.18 -17.19
CA MET A 1 18.42 11.97 -15.93
C MET A 1 17.57 12.36 -14.71
N LEU A 2 17.09 13.61 -14.59
CA LEU A 2 16.29 14.08 -13.44
C LEU A 2 15.09 13.20 -13.08
N GLY A 3 14.28 12.77 -14.06
CA GLY A 3 13.10 11.94 -13.82
C GLY A 3 13.39 10.57 -13.20
N VAL A 4 14.52 9.94 -13.58
CA VAL A 4 14.95 8.64 -13.02
C VAL A 4 15.34 8.81 -11.54
N VAL A 5 16.04 9.90 -11.22
CA VAL A 5 16.44 10.21 -9.84
C VAL A 5 15.22 10.45 -8.96
N ILE A 6 14.22 11.19 -9.44
CA ILE A 6 12.98 11.44 -8.70
C ILE A 6 12.23 10.13 -8.41
N CYS A 7 12.04 9.27 -9.42
CA CYS A 7 11.37 7.98 -9.24
C CYS A 7 12.10 7.07 -8.24
N LEU A 8 13.44 7.04 -8.28
CA LEU A 8 14.23 6.25 -7.34
C LEU A 8 14.13 6.79 -5.90
N VAL A 9 14.20 8.10 -5.70
CA VAL A 9 14.05 8.72 -4.38
C VAL A 9 12.67 8.40 -3.79
N ILE A 10 11.60 8.51 -4.58
CA ILE A 10 10.24 8.17 -4.15
C ILE A 10 10.14 6.68 -3.78
N SER A 11 10.70 5.79 -4.60
CA SER A 11 10.69 4.35 -4.33
C SER A 11 11.43 3.99 -3.04
N ILE A 12 12.63 4.56 -2.84
CA ILE A 12 13.44 4.33 -1.63
C ILE A 12 12.74 4.90 -0.40
N ALA A 13 12.23 6.14 -0.45
CA ALA A 13 11.55 6.77 0.67
C ALA A 13 10.28 6.00 1.06
N SER A 14 9.47 5.61 0.08
CA SER A 14 8.27 4.79 0.30
C SER A 14 8.61 3.42 0.88
N GLY A 15 9.63 2.73 0.33
CA GLY A 15 10.09 1.45 0.84
C GLY A 15 10.63 1.53 2.27
N ALA A 16 11.43 2.56 2.59
CA ALA A 16 11.95 2.78 3.93
C ALA A 16 10.83 3.08 4.94
N TYR A 17 9.86 3.91 4.57
CA TYR A 17 8.68 4.19 5.40
C TYR A 17 7.87 2.91 5.66
N THR A 18 7.64 2.10 4.63
CA THR A 18 6.95 0.80 4.77
C THR A 18 7.74 -0.14 5.67
N CYS A 19 9.06 -0.26 5.52
CA CYS A 19 9.90 -1.09 6.41
C CYS A 19 9.85 -0.64 7.87
N PHE A 20 9.89 0.68 8.11
CA PHE A 20 9.75 1.23 9.47
C PHE A 20 8.37 0.95 10.06
N PHE A 21 7.30 1.08 9.26
CA PHE A 21 5.97 0.69 9.69
C PHE A 21 5.91 -0.81 10.00
N LEU A 22 6.47 -1.67 9.14
CA LEU A 22 6.48 -3.12 9.29
C LEU A 22 7.24 -3.58 10.54
N SER A 23 8.31 -2.88 10.95
CA SER A 23 9.05 -3.22 12.16
C SER A 23 8.29 -2.89 13.45
N GLN A 24 7.39 -1.91 13.41
CA GLN A 24 6.57 -1.49 14.56
C GLN A 24 5.20 -2.17 14.62
N SER A 25 4.90 -3.05 13.68
CA SER A 25 3.56 -3.60 13.52
C SER A 25 3.57 -5.13 13.45
N ARG A 26 2.58 -5.76 14.08
CA ARG A 26 2.44 -7.21 14.15
C ARG A 26 1.28 -7.70 13.30
N ALA A 27 1.50 -8.79 12.58
CA ALA A 27 0.47 -9.42 11.77
C ALA A 27 -0.52 -10.17 12.67
N ALA A 28 -1.81 -10.03 12.35
CA ALA A 28 -2.90 -10.76 12.98
C ALA A 28 -3.99 -11.05 11.94
N THR A 29 -4.94 -11.90 12.29
CA THR A 29 -6.13 -12.17 11.48
C THR A 29 -7.32 -11.55 12.18
N ALA A 30 -8.08 -10.74 11.45
CA ALA A 30 -9.34 -10.19 11.93
C ALA A 30 -10.52 -10.83 11.22
N THR A 31 -11.69 -10.83 11.88
CA THR A 31 -12.94 -11.32 11.31
C THR A 31 -13.90 -10.15 11.12
N VAL A 32 -14.49 -10.03 9.94
CA VAL A 32 -15.49 -8.99 9.66
C VAL A 32 -16.76 -9.31 10.43
N ILE A 33 -17.15 -8.44 11.36
CA ILE A 33 -18.32 -8.64 12.22
C ILE A 33 -19.55 -7.86 11.75
N ARG A 34 -19.36 -6.74 11.06
CA ARG A 34 -20.46 -5.92 10.50
C ARG A 34 -19.98 -5.09 9.33
N LEU A 35 -20.93 -4.62 8.52
CA LEU A 35 -20.71 -3.63 7.47
C LEU A 35 -21.42 -2.34 7.90
N VAL A 36 -20.70 -1.23 7.86
CA VAL A 36 -21.24 0.10 8.17
C VAL A 36 -21.25 0.92 6.89
N GLU A 37 -22.41 1.45 6.55
CA GLU A 37 -22.57 2.35 5.42
C GLU A 37 -22.10 3.75 5.83
N TYR A 38 -21.22 4.34 5.03
CA TYR A 38 -20.78 5.71 5.21
C TYR A 38 -21.01 6.49 3.91
N LYS A 39 -21.54 7.71 4.05
CA LYS A 39 -21.65 8.62 2.92
C LYS A 39 -20.32 9.30 2.68
N ASN A 40 -19.72 9.01 1.54
CA ASN A 40 -18.55 9.75 1.09
C ASN A 40 -18.92 11.20 0.73
N ASN A 41 -17.93 12.08 0.56
CA ASN A 41 -18.13 13.49 0.18
C ASN A 41 -18.96 13.67 -1.11
N ASP A 42 -18.95 12.66 -1.99
CA ASP A 42 -19.74 12.63 -3.23
C ASP A 42 -21.18 12.13 -3.03
N ASN A 43 -21.62 12.03 -1.77
CA ASN A 43 -22.95 11.51 -1.37
C ASN A 43 -23.21 10.05 -1.77
N GLU A 44 -22.18 9.34 -2.24
CA GLU A 44 -22.23 7.91 -2.50
C GLU A 44 -22.14 7.11 -1.20
N SER A 45 -23.04 6.14 -1.08
CA SER A 45 -23.06 5.18 0.01
C SER A 45 -21.97 4.12 -0.22
N VAL A 46 -20.93 4.16 0.61
CA VAL A 46 -19.85 3.16 0.60
C VAL A 46 -19.97 2.27 1.83
N LEU A 47 -20.02 0.96 1.61
CA LEU A 47 -19.98 -0.03 2.68
C LEU A 47 -18.54 -0.23 3.16
N SER A 48 -18.30 0.03 4.44
CA SER A 48 -17.00 -0.19 5.08
C SER A 48 -17.10 -1.33 6.10
N PRO A 49 -16.23 -2.36 6.02
CA PRO A 49 -16.23 -3.45 6.99
C PRO A 49 -15.72 -2.97 8.34
N VAL A 50 -16.39 -3.39 9.41
CA VAL A 50 -15.82 -3.38 10.75
C VAL A 50 -15.40 -4.79 11.08
N TYR A 51 -14.14 -4.94 11.49
CA TYR A 51 -13.53 -6.21 11.79
C TYR A 51 -13.09 -6.25 13.26
N GLU A 52 -13.18 -7.45 13.84
CA GLU A 52 -12.76 -7.76 15.21
C GLU A 52 -11.49 -8.62 15.16
N TYR A 53 -10.54 -8.34 16.05
CA TYR A 53 -9.33 -9.15 16.24
C TYR A 53 -8.97 -9.23 17.72
N ASP A 54 -8.30 -10.32 18.09
CA ASP A 54 -7.83 -10.56 19.45
C ASP A 54 -6.34 -10.24 19.56
N VAL A 55 -5.97 -9.47 20.58
CA VAL A 55 -4.59 -9.21 20.97
C VAL A 55 -4.46 -9.55 22.45
N ASP A 56 -3.71 -10.61 22.76
CA ASP A 56 -3.45 -11.07 24.12
C ASP A 56 -4.72 -11.28 24.97
N GLY A 57 -5.81 -11.77 24.36
CA GLY A 57 -7.10 -12.02 25.02
C GLY A 57 -8.00 -10.78 25.12
N VAL A 58 -7.58 -9.64 24.56
CA VAL A 58 -8.40 -8.43 24.45
C VAL A 58 -8.89 -8.30 23.01
N ARG A 59 -10.22 -8.20 22.86
CA ARG A 59 -10.84 -7.98 21.56
C ARG A 59 -10.85 -6.50 21.22
N TYR A 60 -10.37 -6.18 20.03
CA TYR A 60 -10.38 -4.85 19.45
C TYR A 60 -11.25 -4.86 18.20
N GLU A 61 -12.00 -3.78 18.02
CA GLU A 61 -12.75 -3.51 16.80
C GLU A 61 -12.14 -2.32 16.08
N ASP A 62 -11.94 -2.45 14.77
CA ASP A 62 -11.44 -1.36 13.95
C ASP A 62 -12.05 -1.43 12.54
N ARG A 63 -11.84 -0.36 11.77
CA ARG A 63 -12.35 -0.20 10.41
C ARG A 63 -11.25 0.34 9.50
N PRO A 64 -11.25 0.00 8.20
CA PRO A 64 -10.28 0.54 7.28
C PRO A 64 -10.45 2.06 7.13
N THR A 65 -9.33 2.78 7.08
CA THR A 65 -9.30 4.25 6.94
C THR A 65 -9.60 4.72 5.50
N GLY A 66 -9.71 3.79 4.53
CA GLY A 66 -9.96 4.10 3.13
C GLY A 66 -10.88 3.08 2.48
N SER A 67 -11.50 3.49 1.36
CA SER A 67 -12.23 2.57 0.49
C SER A 67 -11.21 1.76 -0.32
N ASP A 68 -11.13 0.46 -0.05
CA ASP A 68 -10.24 -0.45 -0.77
C ASP A 68 -10.95 -1.11 -1.98
N GLY A 69 -12.16 -0.63 -2.33
CA GLY A 69 -12.95 -1.07 -3.50
C GLY A 69 -13.42 -2.54 -3.46
N ARG A 70 -13.16 -3.26 -2.37
CA ARG A 70 -13.53 -4.66 -2.20
C ARG A 70 -14.89 -4.81 -1.53
N HIS A 71 -15.63 -5.81 -1.98
CA HIS A 71 -16.79 -6.29 -1.25
C HIS A 71 -16.33 -7.23 -0.15
N PHE A 72 -16.69 -6.88 1.08
CA PHE A 72 -16.49 -7.70 2.27
C PHE A 72 -17.83 -8.27 2.71
N SER A 73 -17.82 -9.50 3.23
CA SER A 73 -18.97 -10.14 3.85
C SER A 73 -18.74 -10.31 5.35
N VAL A 74 -19.83 -10.33 6.12
CA VAL A 74 -19.75 -10.68 7.54
C VAL A 74 -19.28 -12.13 7.67
N GLY A 75 -18.30 -12.38 8.52
CA GLY A 75 -17.62 -13.66 8.70
C GLY A 75 -16.31 -13.81 7.90
N ASP A 76 -16.00 -12.88 6.99
CA ASP A 76 -14.75 -12.93 6.24
C ASP A 76 -13.54 -12.75 7.16
N GLN A 77 -12.51 -13.57 6.93
CA GLN A 77 -11.21 -13.40 7.58
C GLN A 77 -10.31 -12.53 6.72
N VAL A 78 -9.81 -11.44 7.31
CA VAL A 78 -8.92 -10.49 6.65
C VAL A 78 -7.59 -10.42 7.39
N PRO A 79 -6.45 -10.48 6.67
CA PRO A 79 -5.16 -10.27 7.28
C PRO A 79 -5.04 -8.80 7.68
N ILE A 80 -4.67 -8.54 8.92
CA ILE A 80 -4.47 -7.19 9.45
C ILE A 80 -3.08 -7.04 10.04
N ARG A 81 -2.70 -5.80 10.27
CA ARG A 81 -1.52 -5.46 11.03
C ARG A 81 -1.83 -4.34 12.01
N TYR A 82 -1.52 -4.55 13.28
CA TYR A 82 -1.72 -3.56 14.34
C TYR A 82 -0.39 -3.01 14.85
N HIS A 83 -0.38 -1.78 15.36
CA HIS A 83 0.79 -1.21 16.01
C HIS A 83 1.02 -1.83 17.39
N GLN A 84 2.22 -2.34 17.66
CA GLN A 84 2.50 -3.03 18.93
C GLN A 84 2.31 -2.11 20.16
N ASN A 85 2.61 -0.82 20.01
CA ASN A 85 2.45 0.17 21.10
C ASN A 85 1.04 0.79 21.14
N ARG A 86 0.21 0.55 20.11
CA ARG A 86 -1.14 1.08 19.96
C ARG A 86 -2.01 0.03 19.27
N PRO A 87 -2.43 -1.03 19.99
CA PRO A 87 -3.14 -2.14 19.38
C PRO A 87 -4.48 -1.74 18.76
N HIS A 88 -5.06 -0.60 19.15
CA HIS A 88 -6.26 -0.02 18.54
C HIS A 88 -6.03 0.62 17.17
N GLU A 89 -4.78 0.86 16.76
CA GLU A 89 -4.44 1.34 15.42
C GLU A 89 -4.09 0.13 14.55
N SER A 90 -5.05 -0.33 13.75
CA SER A 90 -4.86 -1.45 12.82
C SER A 90 -5.12 -1.05 11.37
N ARG A 91 -4.50 -1.79 10.47
CA ARG A 91 -4.66 -1.62 9.02
C ARG A 91 -4.76 -2.97 8.36
N ILE A 92 -5.60 -3.07 7.34
CA ILE A 92 -5.69 -4.30 6.57
C ILE A 92 -4.37 -4.51 5.82
N ASP A 93 -3.79 -5.70 6.00
CA ASP A 93 -2.48 -6.09 5.48
C ASP A 93 -2.64 -6.63 4.06
N TYR A 94 -2.45 -5.76 3.07
CA TYR A 94 -2.38 -6.17 1.68
C TYR A 94 -1.04 -5.84 1.05
N TRP A 95 -0.44 -6.86 0.45
CA TRP A 95 0.83 -6.74 -0.26
C TRP A 95 0.79 -5.66 -1.35
N GLY A 96 -0.29 -5.61 -2.14
CA GLY A 96 -0.45 -4.64 -3.22
C GLY A 96 -0.50 -3.19 -2.72
N HIS A 97 -1.17 -2.91 -1.61
CA HIS A 97 -1.21 -1.57 -1.03
C HIS A 97 0.17 -1.14 -0.49
N ARG A 98 0.94 -2.09 0.05
CA ARG A 98 2.27 -1.82 0.64
C ARG A 98 3.39 -1.67 -0.39
N TRP A 99 3.38 -2.52 -1.41
CA TRP A 99 4.46 -2.62 -2.38
C TRP A 99 4.10 -2.04 -3.74
N GLY A 100 2.84 -1.73 -4.01
CA GLY A 100 2.37 -1.24 -5.31
C GLY A 100 3.10 0.03 -5.75
N VAL A 101 3.12 1.07 -4.90
CA VAL A 101 3.83 2.33 -5.20
C VAL A 101 5.33 2.13 -5.39
N PRO A 102 6.09 1.52 -4.44
CA PRO A 102 7.53 1.38 -4.59
C PRO A 102 7.92 0.49 -5.77
N VAL A 103 7.21 -0.61 -6.03
CA VAL A 103 7.45 -1.50 -7.18
C VAL A 103 7.14 -0.80 -8.49
N PHE A 104 6.00 -0.11 -8.58
CA PHE A 104 5.62 0.63 -9.78
C PHE A 104 6.66 1.72 -10.11
N MET A 105 7.10 2.49 -9.11
CA MET A 105 8.11 3.53 -9.29
C MET A 105 9.48 2.97 -9.69
N LEU A 106 9.87 1.80 -9.14
CA LEU A 106 11.09 1.13 -9.54
C LEU A 106 11.03 0.66 -11.00
N CYS A 107 9.93 0.03 -11.42
CA CYS A 107 9.72 -0.37 -12.81
C CYS A 107 9.75 0.85 -13.75
N ALA A 108 9.09 1.95 -13.40
CA ALA A 108 9.11 3.18 -14.18
C ALA A 108 10.54 3.74 -14.34
N ALA A 109 11.34 3.72 -13.27
CA ALA A 109 12.74 4.15 -13.32
C ALA A 109 13.58 3.28 -14.28
N ILE A 110 13.40 1.96 -14.27
CA ILE A 110 14.08 1.02 -15.17
C ILE A 110 13.73 1.31 -16.63
N VAL A 111 12.44 1.49 -16.94
CA VAL A 111 11.97 1.78 -18.31
C VAL A 111 12.54 3.10 -18.83
N LEU A 112 12.51 4.15 -18.00
CA LEU A 112 13.06 5.46 -18.37
C LEU A 112 14.59 5.41 -18.58
N ALA A 113 15.30 4.64 -17.75
CA ALA A 113 16.74 4.44 -17.91
C ALA A 113 17.06 3.67 -19.20
N ALA A 114 16.34 2.59 -19.49
CA ALA A 114 16.52 1.82 -20.71
C ALA A 114 16.27 2.67 -21.96
N TRP A 115 15.20 3.47 -21.95
CA TRP A 115 14.89 4.40 -23.04
C TRP A 115 16.00 5.45 -23.25
N ALA A 116 16.52 6.01 -22.16
CA ALA A 116 17.63 6.97 -22.23
C ALA A 116 18.91 6.34 -22.81
N VAL A 117 19.20 5.08 -22.47
CA VAL A 117 20.34 4.34 -23.03
C VAL A 117 20.16 4.13 -24.54
N VAL A 118 18.98 3.72 -25.00
CA VAL A 118 18.68 3.54 -26.43
C VAL A 118 18.85 4.84 -27.21
N LEU A 119 18.33 5.96 -26.69
CA LEU A 119 18.51 7.28 -27.33
C LEU A 119 19.98 7.68 -27.39
N ARG A 120 20.76 7.42 -26.33
CA ARG A 120 22.19 7.75 -26.30
C ARG A 120 23.00 6.93 -27.30
N ILE A 121 22.72 5.62 -27.41
CA ILE A 121 23.36 4.76 -28.42
C ILE A 121 22.95 5.21 -29.84
N GLY A 122 21.68 5.56 -30.04
CA GLY A 122 21.18 6.08 -31.31
C GLY A 122 21.86 7.40 -31.72
N ASN A 123 22.09 8.31 -30.77
CA ASN A 123 22.74 9.59 -31.04
C ASN A 123 24.23 9.41 -31.40
N HIS A 124 24.97 8.55 -30.67
CA HIS A 124 26.38 8.26 -30.99
C HIS A 124 26.56 7.59 -32.37
N ARG A 125 25.57 6.84 -32.86
CA ARG A 125 25.62 6.28 -34.23
C ARG A 125 25.41 7.32 -35.33
N ARG A 126 24.77 8.45 -35.03
CA ARG A 126 24.50 9.53 -35.99
C ARG A 126 25.64 10.55 -36.12
N GLU A 127 26.46 10.71 -35.09
CA GLU A 127 27.62 11.63 -35.10
C GLU A 127 28.88 11.00 -35.72
N GLY A 128 28.90 9.68 -35.92
CA GLY A 128 30.01 8.94 -36.54
C GLY A 128 29.85 8.63 -38.03
N GLN A 129 28.82 9.18 -38.69
CA GLN A 129 28.60 9.15 -40.14
C GLN A 129 28.69 10.57 -40.70
#